data_AF-A0A9P8IVW0-F1
#
_entry.id   AF-A0A9P8IVW0-F1
#
_cell.length_a   1.000
_cell.length_b   1.000
_cell.length_c   1.000
_cell.angle_alpha   90.00
_cell.angle_beta   90.00
_cell.angle_gamma   90.00
#
_symmetry.space_group_name_H-M   'P 1'
#
loop_
_entity.id
_entity.type
_entity.pdbx_description
1 polymer ?
#
loop_
_entity_poly.entity_id
_entity_poly.type
_entity_poly.pdbx_seq_one_letter_code
_entity_poly.pdbx_strand_id
1 'polypeptide(L)'
;MFSVSDIYTRLKLFKQSLGPEYGRLYFVKADVKAAFDTIPQEAVVSLMKSVPTQSKYTIMKHAEVKPGERAAVADDKSSSKAIRRWHATALSEKENPDFITRLEQNLALNKKNTVFVGSALRNTQNIGELMHLLRQHVEHNLVKIGKKYYRQKIGIPQGSVLSSFLCNYFYADLEVKHLDFLRSPDCLLLRLIDDFLLITQDQEKAIKFVNAMHVGFPEYGVAVNPTKTMVNFDMLYDGELVQKSNHEKGFPYCGTIINCKTLDITKDRDRDANIDAFKIQSHLMFYDTSHNANRTVLNSLRNTFVETASKMYAYLRCLGKTQQPSSEMILRRLLKLIMRLL
;
A
#
# COMPACT_ATOMS: atom_id res chain seq x y z
N MET A 1 5.32 4.01 3.26
CA MET A 1 3.85 3.75 3.14
C MET A 1 3.62 2.24 3.12
N PHE A 2 2.40 1.76 3.39
CA PHE A 2 2.08 0.32 3.42
C PHE A 2 0.93 -0.09 2.49
N SER A 3 0.17 0.87 1.96
CA SER A 3 -0.96 0.58 1.09
C SER A 3 -1.06 1.55 -0.10
N VAL A 4 -1.78 1.13 -1.13
CA VAL A 4 -2.13 1.98 -2.27
C VAL A 4 -3.04 3.15 -1.84
N SER A 5 -3.82 2.99 -0.76
CA SER A 5 -4.63 4.07 -0.20
C SER A 5 -3.76 5.21 0.33
N ASP A 6 -2.57 4.92 0.88
CA ASP A 6 -1.63 5.94 1.38
C ASP A 6 -1.08 6.82 0.23
N ILE A 7 -0.88 6.22 -0.96
CA ILE A 7 -0.45 6.93 -2.17
C ILE A 7 -1.45 8.04 -2.48
N TYR A 8 -2.75 7.70 -2.46
CA TYR A 8 -3.81 8.64 -2.76
C TYR A 8 -3.82 9.83 -1.81
N THR A 9 -3.76 9.58 -0.50
CA THR A 9 -3.79 10.66 0.50
C THR A 9 -2.61 11.63 0.31
N ARG A 10 -1.40 11.11 0.09
CA ARG A 10 -0.22 11.97 -0.12
C ARG A 10 -0.28 12.72 -1.44
N LEU A 11 -0.73 12.08 -2.52
CA LEU A 11 -0.90 12.71 -3.83
C LEU A 11 -1.94 13.83 -3.78
N LYS A 12 -3.05 13.62 -3.04
CA LYS A 12 -4.09 14.63 -2.84
C LYS A 12 -3.54 15.86 -2.10
N LEU A 13 -2.81 15.64 -1.01
CA LEU A 13 -2.18 16.72 -0.25
C LEU A 13 -1.16 17.50 -1.10
N PHE A 14 -0.35 16.81 -1.90
CA PHE A 14 0.59 17.45 -2.81
C PHE A 14 -0.09 18.27 -3.90
N LYS A 15 -1.16 17.75 -4.53
CA LYS A 15 -1.96 18.51 -5.50
C LYS A 15 -2.53 19.79 -4.87
N GLN A 16 -2.95 19.73 -3.61
CA GLN A 16 -3.46 20.90 -2.88
C GLN A 16 -2.37 21.93 -2.56
N SER A 17 -1.14 21.50 -2.27
CA SER A 17 -0.03 22.42 -1.98
C SER A 17 0.52 23.13 -3.21
N LEU A 18 0.34 22.55 -4.40
CA LEU A 18 0.84 23.07 -5.67
C LEU A 18 0.06 24.30 -6.22
N GLY A 19 -1.13 24.60 -5.68
CA GLY A 19 -1.98 25.68 -6.19
C GLY A 19 -2.74 25.33 -7.47
N PRO A 20 -3.50 26.28 -8.08
CA PRO A 20 -4.30 26.02 -9.27
C PRO A 20 -3.48 25.89 -10.56
N GLU A 21 -2.34 26.58 -10.66
CA GLU A 21 -1.43 26.54 -11.81
C GLU A 21 -0.02 26.18 -11.37
N TYR A 22 0.31 24.90 -11.39
CA TYR A 22 1.61 24.38 -10.95
C TYR A 22 2.58 24.04 -12.08
N GLY A 23 2.24 24.40 -13.31
CA GLY A 23 3.10 24.19 -14.47
C GLY A 23 3.38 22.71 -14.76
N ARG A 24 4.57 22.46 -15.31
CA ARG A 24 5.00 21.11 -15.73
C ARG A 24 5.51 20.31 -14.53
N LEU A 25 5.07 19.07 -14.43
CA LEU A 25 5.55 18.11 -13.45
C LEU A 25 6.45 17.04 -14.11
N TYR A 26 7.54 16.72 -13.45
CA TYR A 26 8.49 15.69 -13.82
C TYR A 26 8.26 14.46 -12.94
N PHE A 27 8.03 13.33 -13.59
CA PHE A 27 7.77 12.06 -12.95
C PHE A 27 8.95 11.13 -13.18
N VAL A 28 9.33 10.42 -12.13
CA VAL A 28 10.33 9.35 -12.19
C VAL A 28 9.81 8.15 -11.42
N LYS A 29 9.84 6.98 -12.05
CA LYS A 29 9.66 5.69 -11.40
C LYS A 29 10.99 4.95 -11.36
N ALA A 30 11.32 4.37 -10.21
CA ALA A 30 12.45 3.47 -10.05
C ALA A 30 12.03 2.21 -9.28
N ASP A 31 12.45 1.05 -9.77
CA ASP A 31 12.15 -0.29 -9.22
C ASP A 31 13.45 -0.86 -8.64
N VAL A 32 13.50 -1.06 -7.32
CA VAL A 32 14.66 -1.70 -6.68
C VAL A 32 14.63 -3.19 -6.97
N LYS A 33 15.73 -3.71 -7.52
CA LYS A 33 15.85 -5.11 -7.91
C LYS A 33 16.00 -5.99 -6.67
N ALA A 34 15.08 -6.94 -6.52
CA ALA A 34 15.15 -7.99 -5.50
C ALA A 34 15.41 -7.43 -4.09
N ALA A 35 14.63 -6.42 -3.69
CA ALA A 35 14.83 -5.68 -2.44
C ALA A 35 14.97 -6.60 -1.21
N PHE A 36 14.08 -7.57 -1.07
CA PHE A 36 14.15 -8.52 0.05
C PHE A 36 15.43 -9.36 0.06
N ASP A 37 15.98 -9.69 -1.11
CA ASP A 37 17.11 -10.62 -1.23
C ASP A 37 18.47 -9.93 -1.14
N THR A 38 18.49 -8.60 -1.27
CA THR A 38 19.71 -7.78 -1.33
C THR A 38 20.00 -7.03 -0.03
N ILE A 39 19.00 -6.85 0.83
CA ILE A 39 19.13 -6.12 2.09
C ILE A 39 20.20 -6.76 3.01
N PRO A 40 21.20 -5.99 3.49
CA PRO A 40 22.19 -6.49 4.44
C PRO A 40 21.57 -6.77 5.82
N GLN A 41 21.67 -8.01 6.30
CA GLN A 41 21.05 -8.45 7.57
C GLN A 41 21.54 -7.65 8.77
N GLU A 42 22.85 -7.42 8.87
CA GLU A 42 23.44 -6.68 9.98
C GLU A 42 22.98 -5.22 10.02
N ALA A 43 22.85 -4.58 8.86
CA ALA A 43 22.39 -3.20 8.76
C ALA A 43 20.93 -3.07 9.24
N VAL A 44 20.05 -4.01 8.87
CA VAL A 44 18.67 -4.06 9.38
C VAL A 44 18.64 -4.25 10.88
N VAL A 45 19.38 -5.22 11.41
CA VAL A 45 19.40 -5.49 12.86
C VAL A 45 19.96 -4.28 13.61
N SER A 46 20.97 -3.60 13.07
CA SER A 46 21.52 -2.37 13.64
C SER A 46 20.49 -1.24 13.64
N LEU A 47 19.84 -0.98 12.51
CA LEU A 47 18.78 0.02 12.39
C LEU A 47 17.64 -0.27 13.38
N MET A 48 17.24 -1.53 13.51
CA MET A 48 16.13 -1.88 14.40
C MET A 48 16.43 -1.68 15.89
N LYS A 49 17.69 -1.50 16.29
CA LYS A 49 18.05 -1.12 17.66
C LYS A 49 17.62 0.30 18.02
N SER A 50 17.42 1.19 17.05
CA SER A 50 17.00 2.58 17.31
C SER A 50 15.49 2.74 17.51
N VAL A 51 14.70 1.73 17.15
CA VAL A 51 13.23 1.81 17.17
C VAL A 51 12.65 1.77 18.59
N PRO A 52 13.08 0.86 19.50
CA PRO A 52 12.53 0.82 20.84
C PRO A 52 12.95 2.04 21.65
N THR A 53 11.97 2.74 22.24
CA THR A 53 12.22 3.92 23.09
C THR A 53 12.28 3.59 24.57
N GLN A 54 11.76 2.43 24.98
CA GLN A 54 11.74 1.94 26.36
C GLN A 54 12.31 0.52 26.43
N SER A 55 12.70 0.06 27.62
CA SER A 55 13.27 -1.27 27.84
C SER A 55 12.24 -2.40 27.89
N LYS A 56 10.96 -2.07 28.11
CA LYS A 56 9.84 -3.02 28.21
C LYS A 56 8.59 -2.46 27.56
N TYR A 57 7.80 -3.38 26.98
CA TYR A 57 6.48 -3.07 26.44
C TYR A 57 5.48 -4.11 26.90
N THR A 58 4.27 -3.66 27.25
CA THR A 58 3.15 -4.53 27.60
C THR A 58 2.21 -4.65 26.43
N ILE A 59 2.05 -5.87 25.92
CA ILE A 59 1.10 -6.19 24.86
C ILE A 59 -0.27 -6.44 25.49
N MET A 60 -1.25 -5.65 25.06
CA MET A 60 -2.66 -5.78 25.43
C MET A 60 -3.48 -6.16 24.20
N LYS A 61 -4.58 -6.89 24.41
CA LYS A 61 -5.49 -7.28 23.34
C LYS A 61 -6.90 -6.74 23.57
N HIS A 62 -7.60 -6.43 22.49
CA HIS A 62 -9.03 -6.16 22.51
C HIS A 62 -9.71 -6.79 21.30
N ALA A 63 -11.00 -7.08 21.43
CA ALA A 63 -11.84 -7.50 20.32
C ALA A 63 -12.71 -6.33 19.85
N GLU A 64 -12.78 -6.14 18.54
CA GLU A 64 -13.79 -5.31 17.88
C GLU A 64 -14.87 -6.24 17.33
N VAL A 65 -16.13 -6.01 17.73
CA VAL A 65 -17.30 -6.74 17.23
C VAL A 65 -18.16 -5.78 16.43
N LYS A 66 -18.36 -6.10 15.16
CA LYS A 66 -19.16 -5.29 14.22
C LYS A 66 -20.36 -6.09 13.71
N PRO A 67 -21.49 -5.43 13.40
CA PRO A 67 -22.58 -6.08 12.68
C PRO A 67 -22.06 -6.61 11.34
N GLY A 68 -22.55 -7.77 10.91
CA GLY A 68 -22.19 -8.30 9.60
C GLY A 68 -22.74 -7.42 8.47
N GLU A 69 -22.12 -7.48 7.29
CA GLU A 69 -22.39 -6.57 6.16
C GLU A 69 -23.86 -6.50 5.70
N ARG A 70 -24.72 -7.48 6.02
CA ARG A 70 -26.14 -7.49 5.63
C ARG A 70 -27.08 -6.90 6.68
N ALA A 71 -26.64 -6.73 7.93
CA ALA A 71 -27.49 -6.22 9.01
C ALA A 71 -27.71 -4.70 8.95
N ALA A 72 -26.95 -3.98 8.11
CA ALA A 72 -27.04 -2.52 8.02
C ALA A 72 -28.12 -2.01 7.04
N VAL A 73 -28.74 -2.89 6.24
CA VAL A 73 -29.71 -2.48 5.20
C VAL A 73 -30.87 -3.48 5.14
N ALA A 74 -32.00 -3.07 5.73
CA ALA A 74 -33.33 -3.67 5.74
C ALA A 74 -33.62 -4.84 6.70
N ASP A 75 -34.84 -4.79 7.22
CA ASP A 75 -35.50 -5.55 8.30
C ASP A 75 -35.82 -7.02 7.95
N ASP A 76 -35.10 -7.60 6.97
CA ASP A 76 -35.47 -8.88 6.39
C ASP A 76 -34.52 -10.03 6.78
N LYS A 77 -35.14 -11.17 7.07
CA LYS A 77 -34.65 -12.26 7.93
C LYS A 77 -33.46 -13.02 7.35
N SER A 78 -32.24 -12.54 7.61
CA SER A 78 -31.10 -13.35 8.08
C SER A 78 -29.91 -12.43 8.39
N SER A 79 -29.75 -12.06 9.66
CA SER A 79 -28.58 -11.31 10.09
C SER A 79 -27.32 -12.12 9.79
N SER A 80 -26.44 -11.57 8.95
CA SER A 80 -25.10 -12.14 8.79
C SER A 80 -24.41 -12.09 10.15
N LYS A 81 -23.84 -13.22 10.59
CA LYS A 81 -23.16 -13.35 11.89
C LYS A 81 -22.24 -12.15 12.14
N ALA A 82 -22.27 -11.64 13.38
CA ALA A 82 -21.39 -10.56 13.80
C ALA A 82 -19.93 -10.91 13.51
N ILE A 83 -19.18 -9.94 13.01
CA ILE A 83 -17.76 -10.13 12.67
C ILE A 83 -16.94 -9.67 13.86
N ARG A 84 -16.20 -10.60 14.46
CA ARG A 84 -15.27 -10.34 15.56
C ARG A 84 -13.84 -10.37 15.07
N ARG A 85 -13.06 -9.32 15.35
CA ARG A 85 -11.63 -9.24 15.05
C ARG A 85 -10.84 -8.88 16.30
N TRP A 86 -9.73 -9.60 16.52
CA TRP A 86 -8.81 -9.32 17.61
C TRP A 86 -7.70 -8.39 17.17
N HIS A 87 -7.39 -7.43 18.02
CA HIS A 87 -6.32 -6.46 17.84
C HIS A 87 -5.36 -6.54 19.03
N ALA A 88 -4.08 -6.34 18.76
CA ALA A 88 -3.03 -6.25 19.77
C ALA A 88 -2.37 -4.87 19.69
N THR A 89 -2.07 -4.31 20.85
CA THR A 89 -1.35 -3.02 20.98
C THR A 89 -0.23 -3.21 21.99
N ALA A 90 0.98 -2.79 21.62
CA ALA A 90 2.09 -2.69 22.55
C ALA A 90 2.07 -1.29 23.18
N LEU A 91 2.15 -1.23 24.50
CA LEU A 91 2.20 0.01 25.27
C LEU A 91 3.50 0.06 26.07
N SER A 92 4.09 1.25 26.14
CA SER A 92 5.20 1.49 27.04
C SER A 92 4.75 1.56 28.51
N GLU A 93 5.66 1.39 29.47
CA GLU A 93 5.33 1.55 30.89
C GLU A 93 4.81 2.97 31.22
N LYS A 94 5.26 3.99 30.46
CA LYS A 94 4.84 5.38 30.63
C LYS A 94 3.45 5.66 30.07
N GLU A 95 3.02 4.88 29.08
CA GLU A 95 1.74 5.02 28.37
C GLU A 95 0.82 3.86 28.72
N ASN A 96 0.50 3.67 30.00
CA ASN A 96 -0.40 2.61 30.44
C ASN A 96 -1.79 3.15 30.88
N PRO A 97 -2.50 3.94 30.04
CA PRO A 97 -3.86 4.32 30.35
C PRO A 97 -4.77 3.09 30.35
N ASP A 98 -5.84 3.16 31.13
CA ASP A 98 -6.84 2.10 31.15
C ASP A 98 -7.49 1.89 29.77
N PHE A 99 -8.20 0.78 29.61
CA PHE A 99 -8.82 0.44 28.34
C PHE A 99 -9.85 1.48 27.87
N ILE A 100 -10.59 2.09 28.80
CA ILE A 100 -11.65 3.07 28.49
C ILE A 100 -11.06 4.35 27.93
N THR A 101 -10.03 4.88 28.59
CA THR A 101 -9.29 6.07 28.16
C THR A 101 -8.72 5.86 26.74
N ARG A 102 -8.20 4.66 26.45
CA ARG A 102 -7.69 4.31 25.11
C ARG A 102 -8.78 4.26 24.05
N LEU A 103 -9.99 3.81 24.42
CA LEU A 103 -11.13 3.80 23.51
C LEU A 103 -11.50 5.22 23.13
N GLU A 104 -11.64 6.11 24.11
CA GLU A 104 -12.06 7.50 23.92
C GLU A 104 -11.02 8.32 23.12
N GLN A 105 -9.74 8.16 23.44
CA GLN A 105 -8.69 9.00 22.86
C GLN A 105 -8.26 8.56 21.45
N ASN A 106 -8.37 7.28 21.12
CA ASN A 106 -7.74 6.75 19.90
C ASN A 106 -8.57 5.70 19.18
N LEU A 107 -8.98 4.62 19.86
CA LEU A 107 -9.46 3.41 19.18
C LEU A 107 -10.87 3.56 18.59
N ALA A 108 -11.75 4.36 19.21
CA ALA A 108 -13.15 4.46 18.82
C ALA A 108 -13.48 5.66 17.90
N LEU A 109 -12.57 6.63 17.74
CA LEU A 109 -12.84 7.93 17.08
C LEU A 109 -13.55 7.83 15.72
N ASN A 110 -13.19 6.84 14.91
CA ASN A 110 -13.74 6.64 13.56
C ASN A 110 -14.51 5.31 13.40
N LYS A 111 -15.01 4.73 14.50
CA LYS A 111 -15.63 3.40 14.50
C LYS A 111 -17.09 3.49 14.94
N LYS A 112 -18.01 3.49 13.96
CA LYS A 112 -19.46 3.42 14.22
C LYS A 112 -19.92 1.98 14.44
N ASN A 113 -20.99 1.79 15.21
CA ASN A 113 -21.64 0.49 15.43
C ASN A 113 -20.66 -0.64 15.82
N THR A 114 -19.66 -0.33 16.64
CA THR A 114 -18.60 -1.27 17.02
C THR A 114 -18.62 -1.45 18.53
N VAL A 115 -18.74 -2.69 18.97
CA VAL A 115 -18.58 -3.05 20.39
C VAL A 115 -17.13 -3.43 20.62
N PHE A 116 -16.51 -2.85 21.65
CA PHE A 116 -15.14 -3.11 22.04
C PHE A 116 -15.10 -3.95 23.31
N VAL A 117 -14.35 -5.05 23.28
CA VAL A 117 -14.17 -5.93 24.44
C VAL A 117 -12.69 -5.99 24.80
N GLY A 118 -12.34 -5.39 25.93
CA GLY A 118 -10.97 -5.44 26.44
C GLY A 118 -10.60 -6.83 26.94
N SER A 119 -9.37 -7.25 26.71
CA SER A 119 -8.81 -8.44 27.36
C SER A 119 -8.01 -8.03 28.59
N ALA A 120 -8.21 -8.74 29.71
CA ALA A 120 -7.37 -8.59 30.90
C ALA A 120 -5.97 -9.21 30.71
N LEU A 121 -5.76 -9.99 29.66
CA LEU A 121 -4.47 -10.60 29.36
C LEU A 121 -3.46 -9.52 28.97
N ARG A 122 -2.44 -9.38 29.81
CA ARG A 122 -1.28 -8.52 29.59
C ARG A 122 -0.05 -9.40 29.47
N ASN A 123 0.74 -9.17 28.43
CA ASN A 123 2.01 -9.85 28.25
C ASN A 123 3.12 -8.83 28.13
N THR A 124 3.96 -8.73 29.16
CA THR A 124 5.10 -7.80 29.18
C THR A 124 6.31 -8.49 28.56
N GLN A 125 6.93 -7.80 27.62
CA GLN A 125 8.07 -8.29 26.85
C GLN A 125 9.26 -7.37 27.06
N ASN A 126 10.44 -7.96 27.27
CA ASN A 126 11.70 -7.22 27.34
C ASN A 126 12.23 -6.95 25.93
N ILE A 127 12.72 -5.73 25.69
CA ILE A 127 13.28 -5.37 24.38
C ILE A 127 14.51 -6.20 24.03
N GLY A 128 15.36 -6.56 24.99
CA GLY A 128 16.50 -7.43 24.74
C GLY A 128 16.09 -8.79 24.17
N GLU A 129 15.04 -9.40 24.72
CA GLU A 129 14.48 -10.67 24.22
C GLU A 129 13.86 -10.50 22.84
N LEU A 130 13.07 -9.44 22.61
CA LEU A 130 12.47 -9.15 21.31
C LEU A 130 13.52 -8.87 20.23
N MET A 131 14.59 -8.15 20.56
CA MET A 131 15.71 -7.88 19.66
C MET A 131 16.52 -9.16 19.38
N HIS A 132 16.65 -10.05 20.35
CA HIS A 132 17.25 -11.36 20.13
C HIS A 132 16.40 -12.21 19.16
N LEU A 133 15.08 -12.27 19.38
CA LEU A 133 14.15 -12.96 18.49
C LEU A 133 14.15 -12.37 17.07
N LEU A 134 14.18 -11.04 16.94
CA LEU A 134 14.29 -10.37 15.65
C LEU A 134 15.59 -10.72 14.93
N ARG A 135 16.72 -10.68 15.65
CA ARG A 135 18.02 -11.08 15.08
C ARG A 135 17.98 -12.54 14.62
N GLN A 136 17.46 -13.44 15.45
CA GLN A 136 17.32 -14.84 15.07
C GLN A 136 16.44 -15.01 13.83
N HIS A 137 15.33 -14.28 13.75
CA HIS A 137 14.42 -14.34 12.61
C HIS A 137 15.11 -13.91 11.30
N VAL A 138 15.90 -12.84 11.34
CA VAL A 138 16.60 -12.31 10.16
C VAL A 138 17.81 -13.17 9.80
N GLU A 139 18.66 -13.51 10.77
CA GLU A 139 19.96 -14.13 10.52
C GLU A 139 19.91 -15.65 10.42
N HIS A 140 18.97 -16.32 11.09
CA HIS A 140 18.87 -17.79 11.14
C HIS A 140 17.72 -18.34 10.29
N ASN A 141 17.40 -17.67 9.19
CA ASN A 141 16.41 -18.17 8.26
C ASN A 141 16.91 -19.41 7.51
N LEU A 142 16.27 -20.56 7.77
CA LEU A 142 16.57 -21.84 7.13
C LEU A 142 15.53 -22.17 6.07
N VAL A 143 15.99 -22.40 4.84
CA VAL A 143 15.18 -22.81 3.71
C VAL A 143 15.48 -24.27 3.38
N LYS A 144 14.44 -25.10 3.32
CA LYS A 144 14.56 -26.50 2.91
C LYS A 144 14.24 -26.62 1.42
N ILE A 145 15.21 -27.10 0.63
CA ILE A 145 15.04 -27.38 -0.80
C ILE A 145 15.32 -28.87 -1.01
N GLY A 146 14.26 -29.62 -1.31
CA GLY A 146 14.31 -31.09 -1.36
C GLY A 146 14.71 -31.69 -0.01
N LYS A 147 15.84 -32.39 0.03
CA LYS A 147 16.39 -33.04 1.24
C LYS A 147 17.46 -32.19 1.96
N LYS A 148 17.82 -31.02 1.43
CA LYS A 148 18.90 -30.18 1.96
C LYS A 148 18.35 -28.93 2.65
N TYR A 149 19.07 -28.47 3.67
CA TYR A 149 18.80 -27.22 4.38
C TYR A 149 19.86 -26.19 4.01
N TYR A 150 19.42 -24.97 3.74
CA TYR A 150 20.26 -23.83 3.41
C TYR A 150 19.93 -22.68 4.36
N ARG A 151 20.95 -21.88 4.72
CA ARG A 151 20.76 -20.66 5.51
C ARG A 151 20.86 -19.45 4.58
N GLN A 152 19.87 -18.57 4.61
CA GLN A 152 19.92 -17.30 3.91
C GLN A 152 20.93 -16.37 4.62
N LYS A 153 22.00 -15.99 3.92
CA LYS A 153 23.06 -15.10 4.45
C LYS A 153 22.89 -13.63 4.04
N ILE A 154 22.21 -13.38 2.93
CA ILE A 154 21.97 -12.04 2.37
C ILE A 154 20.47 -11.93 2.12
N GLY A 155 19.92 -10.75 2.44
CA GLY A 155 18.49 -10.51 2.40
C GLY A 155 17.75 -10.94 3.66
N ILE A 156 16.46 -10.64 3.68
CA ILE A 156 15.50 -10.95 4.73
C ILE A 156 14.50 -12.02 4.26
N PRO A 157 13.85 -12.75 5.18
CA PRO A 157 13.02 -13.91 4.82
C PRO A 157 11.76 -13.52 4.02
N GLN A 158 11.65 -13.96 2.77
CA GLN A 158 10.42 -13.75 2.00
C GLN A 158 9.26 -14.58 2.59
N GLY A 159 8.05 -13.99 2.60
CA GLY A 159 6.86 -14.62 3.20
C GLY A 159 6.73 -14.44 4.72
N SER A 160 7.72 -13.84 5.39
CA SER A 160 7.57 -13.40 6.78
C SER A 160 6.67 -12.17 6.87
N VAL A 161 5.81 -12.15 7.90
CA VAL A 161 4.97 -10.99 8.24
C VAL A 161 5.81 -9.77 8.61
N LEU A 162 7.04 -9.95 9.09
CA LEU A 162 7.93 -8.85 9.48
C LEU A 162 8.72 -8.27 8.32
N SER A 163 9.01 -9.05 7.27
CA SER A 163 9.95 -8.64 6.24
C SER A 163 9.51 -7.38 5.49
N SER A 164 8.22 -7.23 5.20
CA SER A 164 7.71 -6.01 4.57
C SER A 164 7.89 -4.78 5.46
N PHE A 165 7.76 -4.93 6.78
CA PHE A 165 8.03 -3.83 7.74
C PHE A 165 9.52 -3.50 7.80
N LEU A 166 10.38 -4.52 7.87
CA LEU A 166 11.84 -4.34 7.91
C LEU A 166 12.34 -3.66 6.64
N CYS A 167 11.93 -4.14 5.47
CA CYS A 167 12.25 -3.52 4.18
C CYS A 167 11.79 -2.05 4.15
N ASN A 168 10.53 -1.80 4.55
CA ASN A 168 9.98 -0.44 4.50
C ASN A 168 10.70 0.54 5.41
N TYR A 169 11.05 0.12 6.64
CA TYR A 169 11.77 0.94 7.61
C TYR A 169 13.22 1.16 7.18
N PHE A 170 13.86 0.13 6.63
CA PHE A 170 15.23 0.19 6.13
C PHE A 170 15.40 1.20 4.99
N TYR A 171 14.49 1.19 4.01
CA TYR A 171 14.50 2.20 2.96
C TYR A 171 13.98 3.57 3.40
N ALA A 172 13.23 3.67 4.50
CA ALA A 172 12.90 4.98 5.07
C ALA A 172 14.16 5.68 5.63
N ASP A 173 15.09 4.92 6.22
CA ASP A 173 16.39 5.45 6.64
C ASP A 173 17.25 5.90 5.44
N LEU A 174 17.22 5.15 4.32
CA LEU A 174 17.83 5.59 3.06
C LEU A 174 17.26 6.91 2.56
N GLU A 175 15.93 7.06 2.57
CA GLU A 175 15.27 8.30 2.14
C GLU A 175 15.75 9.49 2.97
N VAL A 176 15.89 9.31 4.29
CA VAL A 176 16.33 10.36 5.21
C VAL A 176 17.78 10.75 4.95
N LYS A 177 18.68 9.79 4.71
CA LYS A 177 20.11 10.05 4.63
C LYS A 177 20.59 10.47 3.25
N HIS A 178 20.02 9.89 2.19
CA HIS A 178 20.53 10.04 0.82
C HIS A 178 19.59 10.85 -0.09
N LEU A 179 18.30 10.89 0.24
CA LEU A 179 17.28 11.56 -0.59
C LEU A 179 16.69 12.80 0.08
N ASP A 180 17.36 13.36 1.10
CA ASP A 180 16.90 14.53 1.84
C ASP A 180 16.71 15.77 0.96
N PHE A 181 17.46 15.88 -0.15
CA PHE A 181 17.31 16.95 -1.14
C PHE A 181 15.93 16.98 -1.83
N LEU A 182 15.14 15.91 -1.70
CA LEU A 182 13.76 15.80 -2.19
C LEU A 182 12.73 16.24 -1.13
N ARG A 183 13.15 16.58 0.09
CA ARG A 183 12.27 17.14 1.13
C ARG A 183 12.04 18.62 0.90
N SER A 184 11.32 18.93 -0.17
CA SER A 184 10.96 20.30 -0.52
C SER A 184 9.51 20.39 -1.01
N PRO A 185 8.85 21.55 -0.88
CA PRO A 185 7.42 21.69 -1.21
C PRO A 185 7.06 21.39 -2.67
N ASP A 186 8.03 21.52 -3.57
CA ASP A 186 7.92 21.23 -5.01
C ASP A 186 8.13 19.74 -5.35
N CYS A 187 8.36 18.89 -4.34
CA CYS A 187 8.64 17.47 -4.51
C CYS A 187 7.67 16.58 -3.72
N LEU A 188 7.28 15.46 -4.33
CA LEU A 188 6.59 14.36 -3.68
C LEU A 188 7.32 13.05 -3.97
N LEU A 189 8.01 12.52 -2.97
CA LEU A 189 8.57 11.18 -2.99
C LEU A 189 7.59 10.18 -2.36
N LEU A 190 7.18 9.21 -3.16
CA LEU A 190 6.34 8.09 -2.79
C LEU A 190 7.14 6.80 -2.91
N ARG A 191 7.01 5.92 -1.91
CA ARG A 191 7.52 4.55 -1.96
C ARG A 191 6.52 3.56 -1.38
N LEU A 192 6.22 2.53 -2.17
CA LEU A 192 5.50 1.34 -1.71
C LEU A 192 6.47 0.16 -1.73
N ILE A 193 7.00 -0.18 -0.55
CA ILE A 193 8.06 -1.19 -0.38
C ILE A 193 9.31 -0.81 -1.18
N ASP A 194 9.47 -1.32 -2.39
CA ASP A 194 10.65 -1.23 -3.26
C ASP A 194 10.39 -0.44 -4.56
N ASP A 195 9.12 -0.12 -4.85
CA ASP A 195 8.72 0.75 -5.95
C ASP A 195 8.75 2.21 -5.50
N PHE A 196 9.60 3.03 -6.14
CA PHE A 196 9.68 4.48 -5.92
C PHE A 196 8.96 5.25 -7.03
N LEU A 197 8.32 6.35 -6.65
CA LEU A 197 7.76 7.37 -7.53
C LEU A 197 8.13 8.75 -7.00
N LEU A 198 8.87 9.52 -7.79
CA LEU A 198 9.11 10.94 -7.57
C LEU A 198 8.23 11.75 -8.51
N ILE A 199 7.58 12.78 -7.97
CA ILE A 199 6.91 13.85 -8.72
C ILE A 199 7.52 15.18 -8.28
N THR A 200 7.99 16.01 -9.21
CA THR A 200 8.58 17.31 -8.87
C THR A 200 8.31 18.38 -9.93
N GLN A 201 8.33 19.66 -9.54
CA GLN A 201 8.33 20.79 -10.49
C GLN A 201 9.74 21.10 -11.03
N ASP A 202 10.79 20.50 -10.46
CA ASP A 202 12.19 20.75 -10.79
C ASP A 202 12.82 19.57 -11.55
N GLN A 203 13.15 19.79 -12.83
CA GLN A 203 13.73 18.75 -13.68
C GLN A 203 15.12 18.32 -13.19
N GLU A 204 15.91 19.21 -12.59
CA GLU A 204 17.26 18.89 -12.12
C GLU A 204 17.21 17.94 -10.92
N LYS A 205 16.22 18.12 -10.02
CA LYS A 205 15.97 17.16 -8.92
C LYS A 205 15.57 15.78 -9.44
N ALA A 206 14.74 15.73 -10.49
CA ALA A 206 14.37 14.46 -11.12
C ALA A 206 15.59 13.75 -11.71
N ILE A 207 16.45 14.48 -12.43
CA ILE A 207 17.70 13.94 -13.00
C ILE A 207 18.64 13.46 -11.89
N LYS A 208 18.83 14.28 -10.85
CA LYS A 208 19.67 13.93 -9.68
C LYS A 208 19.18 12.67 -8.99
N PHE A 209 17.86 12.52 -8.85
CA PHE A 209 17.25 11.31 -8.27
C PHE A 209 17.51 10.07 -9.14
N VAL A 210 17.26 10.13 -10.45
CA VAL A 210 17.57 9.00 -11.35
C VAL A 210 19.04 8.61 -11.27
N ASN A 211 19.94 9.59 -11.34
CA ASN A 211 21.38 9.34 -11.27
C ASN A 211 21.76 8.64 -9.96
N ALA A 212 21.28 9.14 -8.82
CA ALA A 212 21.55 8.53 -7.52
C ALA A 212 21.00 7.10 -7.43
N MET A 213 19.77 6.86 -7.91
CA MET A 213 19.14 5.54 -7.88
C MET A 213 19.82 4.52 -8.81
N HIS A 214 20.36 4.96 -9.94
CA HIS A 214 21.11 4.08 -10.85
C HIS A 214 22.53 3.79 -10.37
N VAL A 215 23.21 4.75 -9.73
CA VAL A 215 24.47 4.47 -9.00
C VAL A 215 24.23 3.44 -7.91
N GLY A 216 23.07 3.52 -7.24
CA GLY A 216 22.66 2.59 -6.19
C GLY A 216 23.26 2.95 -4.84
N PHE A 217 22.84 2.20 -3.81
CA PHE A 217 23.25 2.40 -2.42
C PHE A 217 23.69 1.06 -1.84
N PRO A 218 24.98 0.70 -1.96
CA PRO A 218 25.49 -0.60 -1.53
C PRO A 218 25.25 -0.88 -0.04
N GLU A 219 25.36 0.12 0.84
CA GLU A 219 25.05 -0.06 2.27
C GLU A 219 23.58 -0.42 2.56
N TYR A 220 22.69 -0.17 1.60
CA TYR A 220 21.27 -0.55 1.65
C TYR A 220 20.91 -1.72 0.74
N GLY A 221 21.88 -2.31 0.03
CA GLY A 221 21.62 -3.33 -0.99
C GLY A 221 20.76 -2.83 -2.15
N VAL A 222 20.68 -1.51 -2.38
CA VAL A 222 19.84 -0.96 -3.45
C VAL A 222 20.60 -0.96 -4.75
N ALA A 223 20.05 -1.68 -5.73
CA ALA A 223 20.37 -1.55 -7.13
C ALA A 223 19.06 -1.44 -7.91
N VAL A 224 18.95 -0.46 -8.81
CA VAL A 224 17.77 -0.29 -9.65
C VAL A 224 17.95 -1.05 -10.95
N ASN A 225 16.83 -1.52 -11.53
CA ASN A 225 16.84 -2.06 -12.87
C ASN A 225 16.72 -0.91 -13.91
N PRO A 226 17.79 -0.57 -14.68
CA PRO A 226 17.76 0.56 -15.60
C PRO A 226 16.67 0.45 -16.66
N THR A 227 16.33 -0.78 -17.06
CA THR A 227 15.28 -1.05 -18.07
C THR A 227 13.85 -0.82 -17.56
N LYS A 228 13.69 -0.72 -16.23
CA LYS A 228 12.40 -0.45 -15.59
C LYS A 228 12.29 0.98 -15.06
N THR A 229 13.40 1.72 -15.03
CA THR A 229 13.36 3.14 -14.70
C THR A 229 12.61 3.86 -15.80
N MET A 230 11.63 4.68 -15.40
CA MET A 230 10.76 5.36 -16.34
C MET A 230 10.58 6.82 -15.96
N VAL A 231 10.57 7.70 -16.95
CA VAL A 231 10.44 9.16 -16.79
C VAL A 231 9.40 9.73 -17.73
N ASN A 232 8.86 10.92 -17.46
CA ASN A 232 7.94 11.62 -18.38
C ASN A 232 8.62 12.80 -19.14
N PHE A 233 9.94 12.81 -19.23
CA PHE A 233 10.71 13.84 -19.91
C PHE A 233 11.92 13.20 -20.61
N ASP A 234 12.62 13.98 -21.43
CA ASP A 234 13.80 13.48 -22.13
C ASP A 234 14.99 13.47 -21.18
N MET A 235 15.57 12.29 -21.01
CA MET A 235 16.71 12.07 -20.12
C MET A 235 17.62 10.99 -20.70
N LEU A 236 18.92 11.26 -20.59
CA LEU A 236 19.98 10.29 -20.85
C LEU A 236 20.60 9.86 -19.52
N TYR A 237 20.90 8.58 -19.39
CA TYR A 237 21.74 8.03 -18.32
C TYR A 237 22.84 7.20 -18.97
N ASP A 238 24.10 7.55 -18.73
CA ASP A 238 25.27 6.87 -19.31
C ASP A 238 25.22 6.76 -20.85
N GLY A 239 24.75 7.83 -21.52
CA GLY A 239 24.60 7.88 -22.97
C GLY A 239 23.35 7.19 -23.54
N GLU A 240 22.61 6.43 -22.73
CA GLU A 240 21.41 5.71 -23.14
C GLU A 240 20.12 6.46 -22.73
N LEU A 241 19.08 6.36 -23.57
CA LEU A 241 17.79 6.97 -23.28
C LEU A 241 17.05 6.20 -22.19
N VAL A 242 16.65 6.91 -21.13
CA VAL A 242 15.78 6.35 -20.09
C VAL A 242 14.38 6.15 -20.66
N GLN A 243 13.70 5.07 -20.28
CA GLN A 243 12.37 4.76 -20.81
C GLN A 243 11.39 5.91 -20.55
N LYS A 244 10.83 6.46 -21.62
CA LYS A 244 9.82 7.53 -21.52
C LYS A 244 8.41 6.95 -21.40
N SER A 245 7.64 7.40 -20.41
CA SER A 245 6.23 7.06 -20.27
C SER A 245 5.40 7.66 -21.40
N ASN A 246 4.42 6.92 -21.92
CA ASN A 246 3.48 7.47 -22.88
C ASN A 246 2.55 8.49 -22.18
N HIS A 247 2.72 9.77 -22.52
CA HIS A 247 1.93 10.87 -21.97
C HIS A 247 0.41 10.72 -22.12
N GLU A 248 -0.05 10.05 -23.17
CA GLU A 248 -1.49 9.86 -23.43
C GLU A 248 -2.11 8.81 -22.51
N LYS A 249 -1.31 7.80 -22.11
CA LYS A 249 -1.77 6.72 -21.22
C LYS A 249 -1.66 7.07 -19.74
N GLY A 250 -0.95 8.15 -19.40
CA GLY A 250 -0.62 8.49 -18.01
C GLY A 250 0.56 7.67 -17.47
N PHE A 251 0.92 7.95 -16.21
CA PHE A 251 2.12 7.40 -15.57
C PHE A 251 1.75 6.23 -14.65
N PRO A 252 2.21 4.99 -14.94
CA PRO A 252 1.84 3.82 -14.15
C PRO A 252 2.65 3.69 -12.85
N TYR A 253 1.94 3.45 -11.74
CA TYR A 253 2.55 3.21 -10.43
C TYR A 253 1.64 2.36 -9.53
N CYS A 254 2.15 1.23 -9.01
CA CYS A 254 1.45 0.38 -8.03
C CYS A 254 -0.03 0.04 -8.35
N GLY A 255 -0.33 -0.31 -9.60
CA GLY A 255 -1.68 -0.66 -10.05
C GLY A 255 -2.60 0.54 -10.31
N THR A 256 -2.05 1.75 -10.32
CA THR A 256 -2.75 2.98 -10.72
C THR A 256 -2.06 3.67 -11.88
N ILE A 257 -2.81 4.53 -12.56
CA ILE A 257 -2.34 5.44 -13.60
C ILE A 257 -2.56 6.85 -13.12
N ILE A 258 -1.51 7.66 -13.13
CA ILE A 258 -1.53 9.07 -12.70
C ILE A 258 -1.36 9.97 -13.92
N ASN A 259 -2.28 10.91 -14.13
CA ASN A 259 -2.13 11.91 -15.18
C ASN A 259 -1.00 12.88 -14.81
N CYS A 260 0.04 12.99 -15.66
CA CYS A 260 1.20 13.83 -15.34
C CYS A 260 0.91 15.33 -15.29
N LYS A 261 -0.22 15.79 -15.84
CA LYS A 261 -0.61 17.21 -15.88
C LYS A 261 -1.63 17.56 -14.81
N THR A 262 -2.61 16.69 -14.57
CA THR A 262 -3.72 16.98 -13.66
C THR A 262 -3.61 16.28 -12.32
N LEU A 263 -2.69 15.32 -12.18
CA LEU A 263 -2.56 14.40 -11.05
C LEU A 263 -3.80 13.50 -10.81
N ASP A 264 -4.76 13.49 -11.75
CA ASP A 264 -5.90 12.59 -11.70
C ASP A 264 -5.44 11.12 -11.67
N ILE A 265 -6.04 10.33 -10.79
CA ILE A 265 -5.69 8.93 -10.55
C ILE A 265 -6.79 8.00 -11.05
N THR A 266 -6.39 6.98 -11.80
CA THR A 266 -7.28 5.93 -12.30
C THR A 266 -6.67 4.55 -12.07
N LYS A 267 -7.46 3.49 -12.21
CA LYS A 267 -6.97 2.12 -12.08
C LYS A 267 -6.15 1.73 -13.31
N ASP A 268 -4.97 1.12 -13.12
CA ASP A 268 -4.25 0.45 -14.20
C ASP A 268 -4.94 -0.88 -14.52
N ARG A 269 -5.52 -0.97 -15.71
CA ARG A 269 -6.30 -2.13 -16.15
C ARG A 269 -5.55 -3.01 -17.14
N ASP A 270 -4.45 -2.52 -17.71
CA ASP A 270 -3.63 -3.28 -18.66
C ASP A 270 -2.81 -4.36 -17.92
N ARG A 271 -2.55 -4.16 -16.62
CA ARG A 271 -1.85 -5.12 -15.75
C ARG A 271 -2.72 -6.16 -15.06
N ASP A 272 -4.03 -5.94 -14.96
CA ASP A 272 -4.94 -6.80 -14.18
C ASP A 272 -5.73 -7.76 -15.08
N ALA A 273 -5.11 -8.88 -15.44
CA ALA A 273 -5.84 -10.05 -16.00
C ALA A 273 -6.66 -10.79 -14.93
N ASN A 274 -6.60 -10.37 -13.65
CA ASN A 274 -7.20 -11.08 -12.52
C ASN A 274 -8.69 -10.74 -12.30
N ILE A 275 -9.41 -11.77 -11.82
CA ILE A 275 -10.84 -11.74 -11.49
C ILE A 275 -11.02 -11.13 -10.09
N ASP A 276 -10.62 -9.87 -9.91
CA ASP A 276 -10.87 -9.19 -8.64
C ASP A 276 -12.34 -8.79 -8.51
N ALA A 277 -12.87 -8.80 -7.29
CA ALA A 277 -14.24 -8.37 -7.01
C ALA A 277 -14.42 -6.87 -7.30
N PHE A 278 -15.63 -6.46 -7.71
CA PHE A 278 -16.02 -5.06 -7.94
C PHE A 278 -15.54 -4.10 -6.83
N LYS A 279 -15.57 -4.55 -5.56
CA LYS A 279 -15.15 -3.79 -4.37
C LYS A 279 -13.64 -3.48 -4.34
N ILE A 280 -12.81 -4.37 -4.87
CA ILE A 280 -11.35 -4.18 -4.98
C ILE A 280 -11.03 -3.23 -6.14
N GLN A 281 -11.78 -3.34 -7.24
CA GLN A 281 -11.65 -2.47 -8.40
C GLN A 281 -12.18 -1.05 -8.17
N SER A 282 -13.10 -0.89 -7.21
CA SER A 282 -13.81 0.35 -6.87
C SER A 282 -13.24 1.04 -5.64
N HIS A 283 -11.91 1.18 -5.55
CA HIS A 283 -11.34 1.93 -4.45
C HIS A 283 -11.86 3.38 -4.47
N LEU A 284 -12.31 3.89 -3.31
CA LEU A 284 -12.97 5.21 -3.19
C LEU A 284 -12.15 6.36 -3.79
N MET A 285 -10.82 6.21 -3.82
CA MET A 285 -9.91 7.19 -4.43
C MET A 285 -10.20 7.51 -5.89
N PHE A 286 -10.76 6.56 -6.67
CA PHE A 286 -11.08 6.78 -8.08
C PHE A 286 -12.37 7.58 -8.30
N TYR A 287 -13.16 7.77 -7.23
CA TYR A 287 -14.46 8.43 -7.29
C TYR A 287 -14.50 9.74 -6.48
N ASP A 288 -13.39 10.13 -5.86
CA ASP A 288 -13.30 11.38 -5.12
C ASP A 288 -13.18 12.58 -6.07
N THR A 289 -14.28 13.31 -6.22
CA THR A 289 -14.41 14.51 -7.06
C THR A 289 -13.67 15.72 -6.51
N SER A 290 -13.20 15.70 -5.25
CA SER A 290 -12.35 16.75 -4.70
C SER A 290 -10.89 16.63 -5.14
N HIS A 291 -10.50 15.46 -5.68
CA HIS A 291 -9.17 15.24 -6.24
C HIS A 291 -9.22 15.05 -7.76
N ASN A 292 -10.10 14.19 -8.25
CA ASN A 292 -10.22 13.87 -9.68
C ASN A 292 -11.24 14.77 -10.37
N ALA A 293 -11.00 15.09 -11.64
CA ALA A 293 -12.02 15.75 -12.45
C ALA A 293 -13.28 14.87 -12.60
N ASN A 294 -14.45 15.50 -12.69
CA ASN A 294 -15.73 14.78 -12.86
C ASN A 294 -15.70 13.80 -14.05
N ARG A 295 -15.07 14.20 -15.17
CA ARG A 295 -14.89 13.32 -16.33
C ARG A 295 -14.09 12.06 -15.99
N THR A 296 -13.02 12.18 -15.21
CA THR A 296 -12.18 11.07 -14.76
C THR A 296 -12.95 10.12 -13.84
N VAL A 297 -13.74 10.66 -12.92
CA VAL A 297 -14.62 9.89 -12.03
C VAL A 297 -15.66 9.11 -12.84
N LEU A 298 -16.36 9.77 -13.76
CA LEU A 298 -17.37 9.15 -14.62
C LEU A 298 -16.77 8.07 -15.53
N ASN A 299 -15.59 8.31 -16.10
CA ASN A 299 -14.87 7.32 -16.90
C ASN A 299 -14.45 6.12 -16.05
N SER A 300 -13.93 6.35 -14.84
CA SER A 300 -13.56 5.29 -13.90
C SER A 300 -14.77 4.43 -13.56
N LEU A 301 -15.92 5.06 -13.27
CA LEU A 301 -17.17 4.39 -12.98
C LEU A 301 -17.67 3.56 -14.17
N ARG A 302 -17.74 4.17 -15.36
CA ARG A 302 -18.12 3.49 -16.61
C ARG A 302 -17.24 2.27 -16.85
N ASN A 303 -15.92 2.43 -16.77
CA ASN A 303 -14.98 1.35 -17.03
C ASN A 303 -15.18 0.22 -16.02
N THR A 304 -15.42 0.52 -14.74
CA THR A 304 -15.66 -0.52 -13.72
C THR A 304 -16.94 -1.29 -13.97
N PHE A 305 -18.01 -0.60 -14.40
CA PHE A 305 -19.25 -1.27 -14.82
C PHE A 305 -19.04 -2.18 -16.03
N VAL A 306 -18.33 -1.71 -17.06
CA VAL A 306 -18.02 -2.50 -18.26
C VAL A 306 -17.25 -3.76 -17.87
N GLU A 307 -16.17 -3.62 -17.09
CA GLU A 307 -15.34 -4.75 -16.66
C GLU A 307 -16.15 -5.77 -15.83
N THR A 308 -17.02 -5.29 -14.95
CA THR A 308 -17.88 -6.13 -14.13
C THR A 308 -18.92 -6.87 -14.96
N ALA A 309 -19.51 -6.19 -15.95
CA ALA A 309 -20.43 -6.82 -16.89
C ALA A 309 -19.73 -7.88 -17.74
N SER A 310 -18.53 -7.60 -18.24
CA SER A 310 -17.70 -8.56 -18.99
C SER A 310 -17.34 -9.78 -18.15
N LYS A 311 -16.92 -9.58 -16.89
CA LYS A 311 -16.61 -10.66 -15.94
C LYS A 311 -17.85 -11.48 -15.59
N MET A 312 -18.98 -10.84 -15.34
CA MET A 312 -20.25 -11.52 -15.10
C MET A 312 -20.64 -12.37 -16.32
N TYR A 313 -20.54 -11.81 -17.52
CA TYR A 313 -20.83 -12.54 -18.76
C TYR A 313 -19.92 -13.77 -18.93
N ALA A 314 -18.61 -13.62 -18.72
CA ALA A 314 -17.67 -14.73 -18.76
C ALA A 314 -18.02 -15.82 -17.72
N TYR A 315 -18.31 -15.41 -16.48
CA TYR A 315 -18.71 -16.33 -15.41
C TYR A 315 -19.99 -17.11 -15.77
N LEU A 316 -21.02 -16.44 -16.32
CA LEU A 316 -22.26 -17.07 -16.75
C LEU A 316 -22.03 -18.13 -17.84
N ARG A 317 -21.08 -17.89 -18.74
CA ARG A 317 -20.72 -18.87 -19.79
C ARG A 317 -20.00 -20.10 -19.26
N CYS A 318 -19.34 -20.00 -18.11
CA CYS A 318 -18.71 -21.13 -17.44
C CYS A 318 -19.69 -21.99 -16.61
N LEU A 319 -20.89 -21.47 -16.31
CA LEU A 319 -21.92 -22.22 -15.59
C LEU A 319 -22.67 -23.17 -16.54
N GLY A 320 -23.00 -24.37 -16.03
CA GLY A 320 -23.93 -25.26 -16.72
C GLY A 320 -25.29 -24.59 -16.93
N LYS A 321 -26.01 -24.94 -17.99
CA LYS A 321 -27.30 -24.31 -18.35
C LYS A 321 -28.32 -24.30 -17.20
N THR A 322 -28.30 -25.32 -16.35
CA THR A 322 -29.20 -25.45 -15.17
C THR A 322 -28.75 -24.62 -13.97
N GLN A 323 -27.52 -24.12 -13.96
CA GLN A 323 -26.93 -23.30 -12.89
C GLN A 323 -26.92 -21.81 -13.24
N GLN A 324 -27.31 -21.43 -14.46
CA GLN A 324 -27.34 -20.04 -14.87
C GLN A 324 -28.48 -19.29 -14.16
N PRO A 325 -28.18 -18.16 -13.48
CA PRO A 325 -29.19 -17.34 -12.83
C PRO A 325 -30.15 -16.74 -13.87
N SER A 326 -31.43 -16.64 -13.52
CA SER A 326 -32.42 -15.98 -14.38
C SER A 326 -32.11 -14.50 -14.55
N SER A 327 -32.47 -13.92 -15.70
CA SER A 327 -32.31 -12.49 -15.98
C SER A 327 -32.95 -11.61 -14.90
N GLU A 328 -34.09 -12.04 -14.34
CA GLU A 328 -34.77 -11.36 -13.24
C GLU A 328 -33.93 -11.34 -11.96
N MET A 329 -33.28 -12.46 -11.61
CA MET A 329 -32.42 -12.53 -10.44
C MET A 329 -31.17 -11.65 -10.59
N ILE A 330 -30.62 -11.57 -11.80
CA ILE A 330 -29.51 -10.68 -12.13
C ILE A 330 -29.93 -9.21 -11.97
N LEU A 331 -31.06 -8.81 -12.56
CA LEU A 331 -31.58 -7.44 -12.47
C LEU A 331 -31.87 -7.03 -11.02
N ARG A 332 -32.51 -7.90 -10.23
CA ARG A 332 -32.74 -7.66 -8.79
C ARG A 332 -31.43 -7.47 -8.01
N ARG A 333 -30.37 -8.23 -8.34
CA ARG A 333 -29.05 -8.08 -7.72
C ARG A 333 -28.36 -6.77 -8.12
N LEU A 334 -28.44 -6.39 -9.39
CA LEU A 334 -27.87 -5.13 -9.90
C LEU A 334 -28.55 -3.91 -9.28
N LEU A 335 -29.88 -3.88 -9.22
CA LEU A 335 -30.64 -2.82 -8.55
C LEU A 335 -30.25 -2.69 -7.08
N LYS A 336 -30.12 -3.81 -6.35
CA LYS A 336 -29.64 -3.82 -4.97
C LYS A 336 -28.20 -3.31 -4.83
N LEU A 337 -27.35 -3.48 -5.84
CA LEU A 337 -25.96 -2.99 -5.80
C LEU A 337 -25.89 -1.50 -6.10
N ILE A 338 -26.69 -1.01 -7.05
CA ILE A 338 -26.78 0.43 -7.39
C ILE A 338 -27.34 1.22 -6.19
N MET A 339 -28.40 0.72 -5.55
CA MET A 339 -28.95 1.34 -4.31
C MET A 339 -28.01 1.28 -3.10
N ARG A 340 -26.87 0.58 -3.17
CA ARG A 340 -25.83 0.60 -2.13
C ARG A 340 -24.72 1.62 -2.41
N LEU A 341 -24.62 2.08 -3.66
CA LEU A 341 -23.58 3.01 -4.13
C LEU A 341 -24.09 4.46 -4.14
N LEU A 342 -25.39 4.64 -4.35
CA LEU A 342 -26.14 5.85 -4.03
C LEU A 342 -26.46 5.85 -2.53
#